data_AF-A0A3R7BNC4-F1
#
_entry.id   AF-A0A3R7BNC4-F1
#
_cell.length_a   1.000
_cell.length_b   1.000
_cell.length_c   1.000
_cell.angle_alpha   90.00
_cell.angle_beta   90.00
_cell.angle_gamma   90.00
#
_symmetry.space_group_name_H-M   'P 1'
#
loop_
_entity.id
_entity.type
_entity.pdbx_description
1 polymer ?
#
loop_
_entity_poly.entity_id
_entity_poly.type
_entity_poly.pdbx_seq_one_letter_code
_entity_poly.pdbx_strand_id
1 'polypeptide(L)'
;MSILEERRIRCPSCGRKVPAMRYCIYCGAKLPQATQQIGGLQPQPQQPAPSITKPAKRSFFPGAKDEIEQLMSRITVMHERKAALLDFFISGEVSEKVFIKLYREYSGKLNDYLKVRMAKLEELKGSLEEKKNRLSDIAMKLEEIEIRTKVGEIDAATYNRKVEELRDEERRLSESINSLNADIKALENIFGDKKPSELRDLEIKLEKFKSSLGKMGEEGKVTQETLNFVMEDLEKTLKLLDSLLKDRKEREMRIREQLETLQTRYKLSELSIEEYERRKRELQAEIDKIWE
;
A
#
# COMPACT_ATOMS: atom_id res chain seq x y z
N MET A 1 -14.46 29.18 32.40
CA MET A 1 -15.13 28.78 31.14
C MET A 1 -14.35 29.38 29.99
N SER A 2 -13.72 28.56 29.16
CA SER A 2 -13.07 28.98 27.91
C SER A 2 -13.10 27.78 26.97
N ILE A 3 -14.26 27.61 26.33
CA ILE A 3 -14.50 26.66 25.25
C ILE A 3 -13.67 27.17 24.08
N LEU A 4 -12.54 26.53 23.81
CA LEU A 4 -11.85 26.66 22.52
C LEU A 4 -12.88 26.29 21.45
N GLU A 5 -13.33 27.26 20.66
CA GLU A 5 -14.12 27.02 19.45
C GLU A 5 -13.24 26.25 18.45
N GLU A 6 -13.16 24.93 18.65
CA GLU A 6 -12.49 24.01 17.74
C GLU A 6 -13.23 24.07 16.40
N ARG A 7 -12.59 24.67 15.38
CA ARG A 7 -13.09 24.64 14.00
C ARG A 7 -13.42 23.19 13.65
N ARG A 8 -14.68 22.93 13.29
CA ARG A 8 -15.15 21.60 12.90
C ARG A 8 -15.32 21.52 11.39
N ILE A 9 -14.77 20.45 10.80
CA ILE A 9 -14.90 20.13 9.38
C ILE A 9 -15.73 18.86 9.22
N ARG A 10 -16.44 18.73 8.09
CA ARG A 10 -17.17 17.51 7.76
C ARG A 10 -16.20 16.55 7.07
N CYS A 11 -16.01 15.36 7.62
CA CYS A 11 -15.12 14.37 7.02
C CYS A 11 -15.64 13.99 5.61
N PRO A 12 -14.82 14.07 4.56
CA PRO A 12 -15.24 13.74 3.20
C PRO A 12 -15.50 12.24 3.01
N SER A 13 -14.96 11.40 3.89
CA SER A 13 -15.05 9.95 3.79
C SER A 13 -16.25 9.36 4.56
N CYS A 14 -16.50 9.79 5.80
CA CYS A 14 -17.62 9.26 6.61
C CYS A 14 -18.76 10.27 6.87
N GLY A 15 -18.64 11.52 6.40
CA GLY A 15 -19.68 12.55 6.51
C GLY A 15 -19.92 13.13 7.90
N ARG A 16 -19.24 12.65 8.95
CA ARG A 16 -19.39 13.15 10.33
C ARG A 16 -18.68 14.49 10.53
N LYS A 17 -19.26 15.37 11.37
CA LYS A 17 -18.59 16.61 11.82
C LYS A 17 -17.53 16.26 12.86
N VAL A 18 -16.28 16.56 12.55
CA VAL A 18 -15.10 16.27 13.38
C VAL A 18 -14.28 17.54 13.58
N PRO A 19 -13.48 17.64 14.65
CA PRO A 19 -12.50 18.71 14.77
C PRO A 19 -11.59 18.77 13.53
N ALA A 20 -11.16 19.96 13.12
CA ALA A 20 -10.28 20.20 11.96
C ALA A 20 -8.82 19.76 12.25
N MET A 21 -8.65 18.48 12.55
CA MET A 21 -7.37 17.79 12.72
C MET A 21 -6.88 17.24 11.38
N ARG A 22 -5.69 16.64 11.34
CA ARG A 22 -5.13 16.04 10.12
C ARG A 22 -5.90 14.81 9.63
N TYR A 23 -6.56 14.09 10.54
CA TYR A 23 -7.32 12.87 10.25
C TYR A 23 -8.65 12.86 11.01
N CYS A 24 -9.65 12.19 10.44
CA CYS A 24 -10.96 11.99 11.06
C CYS A 24 -10.85 11.07 12.28
N ILE A 25 -11.34 11.52 13.43
CA ILE A 25 -11.34 10.73 14.67
C ILE A 25 -12.19 9.46 14.60
N TYR A 26 -13.16 9.39 13.67
CA TYR A 26 -14.07 8.26 13.56
C TYR A 26 -13.66 7.23 12.51
N CYS A 27 -13.16 7.67 11.35
CA CYS A 27 -12.86 6.77 10.23
C CYS A 27 -11.40 6.81 9.76
N GLY A 28 -10.57 7.68 10.35
CA GLY A 28 -9.14 7.77 10.02
C GLY A 28 -8.81 8.47 8.69
N ALA A 29 -9.81 8.90 7.90
CA ALA A 29 -9.55 9.59 6.64
C ALA A 29 -8.85 10.94 6.84
N LYS A 30 -7.88 11.25 5.98
CA LYS A 30 -7.16 12.54 6.00
C LYS A 30 -8.14 13.68 5.72
N LEU A 31 -8.13 14.70 6.58
CA LEU A 31 -9.00 15.86 6.45
C LEU A 31 -8.25 16.97 5.69
N PRO A 32 -8.94 17.75 4.85
CA PRO A 32 -8.32 18.90 4.18
C PRO A 32 -7.87 19.93 5.21
N GLN A 33 -6.58 20.27 5.21
CA GLN A 33 -6.04 21.32 6.08
C GLN A 33 -6.35 22.68 5.46
N ALA A 34 -6.98 23.57 6.23
CA ALA A 34 -7.09 24.97 5.85
C ALA A 34 -5.72 25.63 6.01
N THR A 35 -5.04 25.87 4.90
CA THR A 35 -3.91 26.81 4.85
C THR A 35 -4.41 28.17 5.34
N GLN A 36 -3.85 28.66 6.44
CA GLN A 36 -4.11 30.01 6.92
C GLN A 36 -3.56 31.00 5.89
N GLN A 37 -4.43 31.58 5.07
CA GLN A 37 -4.11 32.80 4.33
C GLN A 37 -4.47 34.00 5.22
N ILE A 38 -3.45 34.72 5.63
CA ILE A 38 -3.55 36.05 6.25
C ILE A 38 -3.65 37.07 5.12
N GLY A 39 -4.73 37.87 5.14
CA GLY A 39 -4.77 39.24 4.61
C GLY A 39 -5.08 39.44 3.13
N GLY A 40 -6.26 40.01 2.84
CA GLY A 40 -6.59 40.59 1.54
C GLY A 40 -8.09 40.83 1.35
N LEU A 41 -8.59 41.97 1.86
CA LEU A 41 -9.91 42.51 1.56
C LEU A 41 -10.08 42.78 0.06
N GLN A 42 -11.13 42.25 -0.59
CA GLN A 42 -11.97 42.96 -1.60
C GLN A 42 -13.09 42.05 -2.20
N PRO A 43 -14.13 42.61 -2.86
CA PRO A 43 -15.53 42.31 -2.54
C PRO A 43 -16.21 41.30 -3.48
N GLN A 44 -17.32 40.74 -2.99
CA GLN A 44 -18.29 39.94 -3.74
C GLN A 44 -18.81 40.63 -5.01
N PRO A 45 -19.08 39.83 -6.06
CA PRO A 45 -20.40 39.91 -6.68
C PRO A 45 -21.10 38.53 -6.76
N GLN A 46 -22.31 38.53 -6.19
CA GLN A 46 -23.56 37.86 -6.60
C GLN A 46 -23.53 36.47 -7.25
N GLN A 47 -24.20 35.54 -6.54
CA GLN A 47 -24.66 34.24 -7.01
C GLN A 47 -25.62 34.34 -8.20
N PRO A 48 -25.67 33.28 -9.03
CA PRO A 48 -26.96 32.61 -9.26
C PRO A 48 -27.04 31.20 -8.65
N ALA A 49 -28.29 30.78 -8.43
CA ALA A 49 -28.78 29.64 -7.67
C ALA A 49 -28.21 28.24 -8.04
N PRO A 50 -28.29 27.25 -7.12
CA PRO A 50 -27.62 25.96 -7.23
C PRO A 50 -28.36 24.97 -8.14
N SER A 51 -27.67 24.47 -9.16
CA SER A 51 -28.02 23.23 -9.85
C SER A 51 -27.77 22.05 -8.90
N ILE A 52 -28.85 21.46 -8.38
CA ILE A 52 -28.81 20.25 -7.56
C ILE A 52 -28.46 19.06 -8.48
N THR A 53 -27.19 18.83 -8.74
CA THR A 53 -26.70 17.51 -9.12
C THR A 53 -26.59 16.68 -7.84
N LYS A 54 -27.58 15.81 -7.64
CA LYS A 54 -27.56 14.77 -6.60
C LYS A 54 -26.18 14.07 -6.62
N PRO A 55 -25.42 14.03 -5.52
CA PRO A 55 -24.33 13.08 -5.43
C PRO A 55 -24.96 11.69 -5.45
N ALA A 56 -24.59 10.89 -6.45
CA ALA A 56 -24.93 9.49 -6.52
C ALA A 56 -24.66 8.86 -5.15
N LYS A 57 -25.71 8.37 -4.49
CA LYS A 57 -25.59 7.46 -3.36
C LYS A 57 -24.76 6.29 -3.87
N ARG A 58 -23.48 6.23 -3.48
CA ARG A 58 -22.70 5.00 -3.60
C ARG A 58 -23.45 3.95 -2.77
N SER A 59 -23.89 2.92 -3.46
CA SER A 59 -24.50 1.73 -2.89
C SER A 59 -23.55 1.17 -1.82
N PHE A 60 -23.99 1.18 -0.58
CA PHE A 60 -23.36 0.47 0.52
C PHE A 60 -23.75 -1.01 0.40
N PHE A 61 -22.95 -1.78 -0.31
CA PHE A 61 -22.94 -3.24 -0.26
C PHE A 61 -21.49 -3.69 -0.49
N PRO A 62 -20.74 -4.03 0.57
CA PRO A 62 -19.38 -4.50 0.42
C PRO A 62 -19.41 -5.96 -0.02
N GLY A 63 -18.97 -6.22 -1.25
CA GLY A 63 -18.41 -7.53 -1.61
C GLY A 63 -17.02 -7.69 -0.99
N ALA A 64 -16.48 -8.91 -0.97
CA ALA A 64 -15.18 -9.24 -0.35
C ALA A 64 -14.00 -8.31 -0.73
N LYS A 65 -14.05 -7.64 -1.88
CA LYS A 65 -13.07 -6.61 -2.29
C LYS A 65 -13.01 -5.41 -1.35
N ASP A 66 -14.16 -4.91 -0.91
CA ASP A 66 -14.25 -3.78 0.03
C ASP A 66 -13.66 -4.14 1.40
N GLU A 67 -13.69 -5.41 1.80
CA GLU A 67 -13.11 -5.87 3.06
C GLU A 67 -11.58 -5.88 3.02
N ILE A 68 -11.01 -6.36 1.91
CA ILE A 68 -9.55 -6.35 1.68
C ILE A 68 -9.04 -4.91 1.64
N GLU A 69 -9.67 -4.04 0.85
CA GLU A 69 -9.29 -2.63 0.77
C GLU A 69 -9.36 -1.93 2.13
N GLN A 70 -10.42 -2.18 2.90
CA GLN A 70 -10.55 -1.63 4.26
C GLN A 70 -9.47 -2.15 5.21
N LEU A 71 -9.14 -3.44 5.16
CA LEU A 71 -8.10 -4.04 5.98
C LEU A 71 -6.73 -3.43 5.68
N MET A 72 -6.37 -3.36 4.40
CA MET A 72 -5.10 -2.79 3.95
C MET A 72 -5.02 -1.30 4.29
N SER A 73 -6.10 -0.54 4.11
CA SER A 73 -6.19 0.86 4.55
C SER A 73 -5.94 1.03 6.04
N ARG A 74 -6.53 0.17 6.89
CA ARG A 74 -6.31 0.21 8.34
C ARG A 74 -4.85 -0.08 8.72
N ILE A 75 -4.20 -1.04 8.05
CA ILE A 75 -2.78 -1.36 8.24
C ILE A 75 -1.92 -0.13 7.90
N THR A 76 -2.13 0.47 6.74
CA THR A 76 -1.40 1.67 6.30
C THR A 76 -1.56 2.82 7.29
N VAL A 77 -2.79 3.09 7.74
CA VAL A 77 -3.06 4.17 8.72
C VAL A 77 -2.34 3.90 10.06
N MET A 78 -2.22 2.64 10.51
CA MET A 78 -1.47 2.34 11.73
C MET A 78 0.01 2.65 11.57
N HIS A 79 0.63 2.28 10.44
CA HIS A 79 2.02 2.65 10.15
C HIS A 79 2.21 4.17 10.13
N GLU A 80 1.32 4.91 9.48
CA GLU A 80 1.38 6.38 9.43
C GLU A 80 1.26 7.02 10.82
N ARG A 81 0.34 6.53 11.65
CA ARG A 81 0.16 7.02 13.02
C ARG A 81 1.38 6.76 13.89
N LYS A 82 2.01 5.59 13.76
CA LYS A 82 3.25 5.26 14.47
C LYS A 82 4.38 6.19 14.05
N ALA A 83 4.56 6.42 12.75
CA ALA A 83 5.56 7.35 12.23
C ALA A 83 5.33 8.79 12.71
N ALA A 84 4.08 9.26 12.70
CA ALA A 84 3.73 10.60 13.20
C ALA A 84 3.93 10.72 14.72
N LEU A 85 3.63 9.65 15.47
CA LEU A 85 3.85 9.63 16.92
C LEU A 85 5.34 9.65 17.27
N LEU A 86 6.18 9.00 16.45
CA LEU A 86 7.64 9.11 16.56
C LEU A 86 8.14 10.52 16.29
N ASP A 87 7.61 11.22 15.29
CA ASP A 87 7.94 12.64 15.06
C ASP A 87 7.64 13.47 16.32
N PHE A 88 6.43 13.37 16.86
CA PHE A 88 6.04 14.14 18.06
C PHE A 88 6.91 13.81 19.28
N PHE A 89 7.30 12.56 19.43
CA PHE A 89 8.17 12.15 20.53
C PHE A 89 9.59 12.67 20.39
N ILE A 90 10.19 12.55 19.20
CA ILE A 90 11.55 13.03 18.92
C ILE A 90 11.63 14.55 19.00
N SER A 91 10.56 15.27 18.62
CA SER A 91 10.46 16.73 18.79
C SER A 91 10.25 17.17 20.24
N GLY A 92 10.06 16.23 21.18
CA GLY A 92 9.79 16.55 22.59
C GLY A 92 8.38 17.07 22.87
N GLU A 93 7.45 16.98 21.92
CA GLU A 93 6.07 17.44 22.06
C GLU A 93 5.23 16.50 22.95
N VAL A 94 5.67 15.26 23.12
CA VAL A 94 4.98 14.22 23.90
C VAL A 94 5.95 13.59 24.88
N SER A 95 5.50 13.41 26.14
CA SER A 95 6.31 12.73 27.15
C SER A 95 6.44 11.24 26.87
N GLU A 96 7.54 10.63 27.32
CA GLU A 96 7.82 9.21 27.12
C GLU A 96 6.65 8.32 27.57
N LYS A 97 6.06 8.61 28.74
CA LYS A 97 4.93 7.84 29.29
C LYS A 97 3.71 7.84 28.38
N VAL A 98 3.40 8.97 27.75
CA VAL A 98 2.26 9.07 26.81
C VAL A 98 2.62 8.42 25.48
N PHE A 99 3.83 8.67 24.98
CA PHE A 99 4.35 8.08 23.76
C PHE A 99 4.29 6.56 23.79
N ILE A 100 4.93 5.92 24.79
CA ILE A 100 5.03 4.46 24.85
C ILE A 100 3.66 3.80 24.98
N LYS A 101 2.73 4.42 25.72
CA LYS A 101 1.35 3.92 25.85
C LYS A 101 0.64 3.90 24.50
N LEU A 102 0.66 5.02 23.78
CA LEU A 102 0.00 5.13 22.47
C LEU A 102 0.71 4.26 21.41
N TYR A 103 2.04 4.21 21.45
CA TYR A 103 2.82 3.41 20.52
C TYR A 103 2.53 1.91 20.69
N ARG A 104 2.46 1.41 21.93
CA ARG A 104 2.05 0.03 22.23
C ARG A 104 0.62 -0.26 21.75
N GLU A 105 -0.32 0.66 21.96
CA GLU A 105 -1.70 0.49 21.48
C GLU A 105 -1.78 0.41 19.94
N TYR A 106 -1.05 1.28 19.24
CA TYR A 106 -0.99 1.26 17.78
C TYR A 106 -0.28 0.02 17.25
N SER A 107 0.82 -0.41 17.87
CA SER A 107 1.50 -1.66 17.53
C SER A 107 0.62 -2.89 17.77
N GLY A 108 -0.16 -2.91 18.86
CA GLY A 108 -1.13 -3.96 19.13
C GLY A 108 -2.21 -4.06 18.04
N LYS A 109 -2.86 -2.93 17.74
CA LYS A 109 -3.88 -2.85 16.67
C LYS A 109 -3.31 -3.24 15.30
N LEU A 110 -2.09 -2.78 14.98
CA LEU A 110 -1.41 -3.15 13.75
C LEU A 110 -1.18 -4.67 13.68
N ASN A 111 -0.71 -5.28 14.76
CA ASN A 111 -0.50 -6.72 14.83
C ASN A 111 -1.80 -7.51 14.64
N ASP A 112 -2.91 -7.05 15.22
CA ASP A 112 -4.22 -7.67 15.03
C ASP A 112 -4.67 -7.61 13.57
N TYR A 113 -4.51 -6.46 12.90
CA TYR A 113 -4.80 -6.35 11.47
C TYR A 113 -3.88 -7.23 10.60
N LEU A 114 -2.59 -7.32 10.94
CA LEU A 114 -1.65 -8.19 10.24
C LEU A 114 -2.00 -9.67 10.39
N LYS A 115 -2.50 -10.11 11.56
CA LYS A 115 -3.00 -11.48 11.77
C LYS A 115 -4.23 -11.77 10.90
N VAL A 116 -5.20 -10.86 10.87
CA VAL A 116 -6.39 -10.99 10.02
C VAL A 116 -5.98 -11.08 8.54
N ARG A 117 -5.03 -10.24 8.11
CA ARG A 117 -4.46 -10.27 6.76
C ARG A 117 -3.84 -11.63 6.43
N MET A 118 -3.01 -12.17 7.33
CA MET A 118 -2.39 -13.49 7.11
C MET A 118 -3.44 -14.59 7.01
N ALA A 119 -4.43 -14.61 7.90
CA ALA A 119 -5.51 -15.60 7.85
C ALA A 119 -6.29 -15.52 6.54
N LYS A 120 -6.61 -14.32 6.07
CA LYS A 120 -7.33 -14.12 4.79
C LYS A 120 -6.48 -14.56 3.59
N LEU A 121 -5.18 -14.29 3.64
CA LEU A 121 -4.26 -14.68 2.58
C LEU A 121 -4.13 -16.20 2.46
N GLU A 122 -4.07 -16.91 3.59
CA GLU A 122 -4.07 -18.39 3.60
C GLU A 122 -5.40 -18.97 3.10
N GLU A 123 -6.54 -18.40 3.51
CA GLU A 123 -7.87 -18.80 3.01
C GLU A 123 -7.96 -18.67 1.48
N LEU A 124 -7.55 -17.52 0.93
CA LEU A 124 -7.61 -17.28 -0.50
C LEU A 124 -6.63 -18.17 -1.27
N LYS A 125 -5.43 -18.43 -0.73
CA LYS A 125 -4.48 -19.38 -1.33
C LYS A 125 -5.02 -20.82 -1.35
N GLY A 126 -5.65 -21.25 -0.27
CA GLY A 126 -6.32 -22.55 -0.22
C GLY A 126 -7.44 -22.67 -1.25
N SER A 127 -8.29 -21.65 -1.37
CA SER A 127 -9.35 -21.61 -2.39
C SER A 127 -8.79 -21.58 -3.80
N LEU A 128 -7.74 -20.80 -4.05
CA LEU A 128 -7.06 -20.74 -5.35
C LEU A 128 -6.55 -22.12 -5.78
N GLU A 129 -5.95 -22.85 -4.85
CA GLU A 129 -5.42 -24.20 -5.11
C GLU A 129 -6.55 -25.20 -5.41
N GLU A 130 -7.64 -25.16 -4.64
CA GLU A 130 -8.82 -25.99 -4.91
C GLU A 130 -9.38 -25.74 -6.32
N LYS A 131 -9.49 -24.47 -6.74
CA LYS A 131 -9.99 -24.10 -8.07
C LYS A 131 -9.03 -24.53 -9.19
N LYS A 132 -7.72 -24.45 -8.96
CA LYS A 132 -6.71 -24.96 -9.91
C LYS A 132 -6.80 -26.48 -10.08
N ASN A 133 -6.94 -27.21 -8.98
CA ASN A 133 -7.13 -28.67 -9.02
C ASN A 133 -8.39 -29.03 -9.80
N ARG A 134 -9.49 -28.29 -9.58
CA ARG A 134 -10.73 -28.50 -10.34
C ARG A 134 -10.56 -28.21 -11.84
N LEU A 135 -9.81 -27.18 -12.21
CA LEU A 135 -9.48 -26.93 -13.63
C LEU A 135 -8.68 -28.09 -14.25
N SER A 136 -7.71 -28.62 -13.51
CA SER A 136 -6.94 -29.80 -13.92
C SER A 136 -7.88 -31.01 -14.16
N ASP A 137 -8.83 -31.26 -13.26
CA ASP A 137 -9.82 -32.34 -13.43
C ASP A 137 -10.71 -32.14 -14.67
N ILE A 138 -11.11 -30.90 -14.96
CA ILE A 138 -11.92 -30.58 -16.15
C ILE A 138 -11.11 -30.83 -17.41
N ALA A 139 -9.82 -30.46 -17.43
CA ALA A 139 -8.94 -30.74 -18.56
C ALA A 139 -8.84 -32.24 -18.84
N MET A 140 -8.67 -33.07 -17.79
CA MET A 140 -8.67 -34.53 -17.94
C MET A 140 -10.01 -35.07 -18.45
N LYS A 141 -11.14 -34.54 -17.99
CA LYS A 141 -12.47 -34.97 -18.46
C LYS A 141 -12.75 -34.59 -19.91
N LEU A 142 -12.27 -33.41 -20.34
CA LEU A 142 -12.36 -32.98 -21.73
C LEU A 142 -11.58 -33.93 -22.64
N GLU A 143 -10.35 -34.29 -22.25
CA GLU A 143 -9.54 -35.29 -22.95
C GLU A 143 -10.22 -36.67 -22.98
N GLU A 144 -10.73 -37.15 -21.84
CA GLU A 144 -11.44 -38.43 -21.74
C GLU A 144 -12.64 -38.48 -22.70
N ILE A 145 -13.47 -37.44 -22.73
CA ILE A 145 -14.65 -37.36 -23.59
C ILE A 145 -14.26 -37.30 -25.07
N GLU A 146 -13.16 -36.62 -25.41
CA GLU A 146 -12.62 -36.60 -26.76
C GLU A 146 -12.20 -38.01 -27.22
N ILE A 147 -11.46 -38.74 -26.38
CA ILE A 147 -11.03 -40.11 -26.70
C ILE A 147 -12.23 -41.05 -26.84
N ARG A 148 -13.18 -41.03 -25.90
CA ARG A 148 -14.38 -41.87 -25.98
C ARG A 148 -15.21 -41.62 -27.24
N THR A 149 -15.27 -40.36 -27.70
CA THR A 149 -15.94 -40.00 -28.95
C THR A 149 -15.19 -40.54 -30.16
N LYS A 150 -13.86 -40.47 -30.18
CA LYS A 150 -13.01 -41.06 -31.24
C LYS A 150 -13.14 -42.59 -31.33
N VAL A 151 -13.33 -43.27 -30.21
CA VAL A 151 -13.55 -44.73 -30.14
C VAL A 151 -15.02 -45.10 -30.46
N GLY A 152 -15.91 -44.11 -30.56
CA GLY A 152 -17.32 -44.32 -30.90
C GLY A 152 -18.21 -44.70 -29.71
N GLU A 153 -17.72 -44.58 -28.48
CA GLU A 153 -18.50 -44.84 -27.26
C GLU A 153 -19.54 -43.74 -26.97
N ILE A 154 -19.34 -42.54 -27.52
CA ILE A 154 -20.20 -41.36 -27.31
C ILE A 154 -20.61 -40.80 -28.67
N ASP A 155 -21.91 -40.49 -28.83
CA ASP A 155 -22.43 -39.83 -30.02
C ASP A 155 -22.12 -38.31 -30.03
N ALA A 156 -22.17 -37.70 -31.22
CA ALA A 156 -21.82 -36.30 -31.41
C ALA A 156 -22.70 -35.32 -30.59
N ALA A 157 -23.98 -35.63 -30.37
CA ALA A 157 -24.87 -34.76 -29.60
C ALA A 157 -24.53 -34.80 -28.11
N THR A 158 -24.26 -35.99 -27.57
CA THR A 158 -23.80 -36.17 -26.18
C THR A 158 -22.42 -35.54 -25.95
N TYR A 159 -21.50 -35.68 -26.92
CA TYR A 159 -20.18 -35.03 -26.88
C TYR A 159 -20.32 -33.50 -26.77
N ASN A 160 -21.04 -32.89 -27.72
CA ASN A 160 -21.20 -31.44 -27.77
C ASN A 160 -21.80 -30.89 -26.47
N ARG A 161 -22.84 -31.54 -25.93
CA ARG A 161 -23.45 -31.09 -24.66
C ARG A 161 -22.46 -31.11 -23.50
N LYS A 162 -21.73 -32.23 -23.31
CA LYS A 162 -20.79 -32.36 -22.18
C LYS A 162 -19.60 -31.42 -22.31
N VAL A 163 -19.09 -31.21 -23.51
CA VAL A 163 -17.98 -30.29 -23.77
C VAL A 163 -18.40 -28.85 -23.47
N GLU A 164 -19.59 -28.43 -23.88
CA GLU A 164 -20.09 -27.08 -23.57
C GLU A 164 -20.27 -26.88 -22.06
N GLU A 165 -20.84 -27.85 -21.34
CA GLU A 165 -20.97 -27.81 -19.87
C GLU A 165 -19.59 -27.66 -19.17
N LEU A 166 -18.60 -28.45 -19.60
CA LEU A 166 -17.25 -28.42 -19.05
C LEU A 166 -16.52 -27.11 -19.38
N ARG A 167 -16.67 -26.57 -20.61
CA ARG A 167 -16.10 -25.28 -21.01
C ARG A 167 -16.74 -24.11 -20.27
N ASP A 168 -18.04 -24.17 -20.00
CA ASP A 168 -18.72 -23.17 -19.18
C ASP A 168 -18.26 -23.20 -17.72
N GLU A 169 -17.97 -24.39 -17.17
CA GLU A 169 -17.34 -24.52 -15.86
C GLU A 169 -15.89 -24.00 -15.87
N GLU A 170 -15.09 -24.35 -16.87
CA GLU A 170 -13.70 -23.89 -17.06
C GLU A 170 -13.60 -22.36 -17.10
N ARG A 171 -14.47 -21.72 -17.89
CA ARG A 171 -14.53 -20.25 -17.98
C ARG A 171 -14.82 -19.61 -16.62
N ARG A 172 -15.84 -20.11 -15.91
CA ARG A 172 -16.22 -19.59 -14.58
C ARG A 172 -15.11 -19.77 -13.55
N LEU A 173 -14.42 -20.91 -13.57
CA LEU A 173 -13.28 -21.16 -12.68
C LEU A 173 -12.10 -20.25 -13.01
N SER A 174 -11.82 -20.03 -14.29
CA SER A 174 -10.75 -19.13 -14.74
C SER A 174 -10.99 -17.69 -14.30
N GLU A 175 -12.23 -17.19 -14.43
CA GLU A 175 -12.63 -15.88 -13.91
C GLU A 175 -12.46 -15.78 -12.39
N SER A 176 -12.88 -16.82 -11.66
CA SER A 176 -12.71 -16.90 -10.21
C SER A 176 -11.24 -16.89 -9.79
N ILE A 177 -10.38 -17.64 -10.49
CA ILE A 177 -8.93 -17.68 -10.24
C ILE A 177 -8.30 -16.30 -10.47
N ASN A 178 -8.70 -15.61 -11.55
CA ASN A 178 -8.22 -14.26 -11.83
C ASN A 178 -8.62 -13.28 -10.72
N SER A 179 -9.85 -13.37 -10.20
CA SER A 179 -10.28 -12.56 -9.05
C SER A 179 -9.48 -12.88 -7.78
N LEU A 180 -9.32 -14.17 -7.45
CA LEU A 180 -8.55 -14.60 -6.28
C LEU A 180 -7.09 -14.13 -6.36
N ASN A 181 -6.46 -14.24 -7.53
CA ASN A 181 -5.10 -13.74 -7.74
C ASN A 181 -5.00 -12.22 -7.55
N ALA A 182 -6.00 -11.45 -7.98
CA ALA A 182 -6.02 -10.01 -7.75
C ALA A 182 -6.14 -9.68 -6.26
N ASP A 183 -7.02 -10.38 -5.54
CA ASP A 183 -7.23 -10.22 -4.10
C ASP A 183 -5.99 -10.62 -3.29
N ILE A 184 -5.31 -11.72 -3.65
CA ILE A 184 -4.05 -12.15 -3.05
C ILE A 184 -2.97 -11.09 -3.27
N LYS A 185 -2.81 -10.57 -4.50
CA LYS A 185 -1.84 -9.50 -4.79
C LYS A 185 -2.11 -8.25 -3.97
N ALA A 186 -3.37 -7.87 -3.81
CA ALA A 186 -3.75 -6.72 -2.99
C ALA A 186 -3.37 -6.92 -1.52
N LEU A 187 -3.59 -8.13 -0.97
CA LEU A 187 -3.14 -8.47 0.39
C LEU A 187 -1.62 -8.53 0.51
N GLU A 188 -0.89 -9.06 -0.48
CA GLU A 188 0.57 -9.15 -0.45
C GLU A 188 1.22 -7.75 -0.40
N ASN A 189 0.60 -6.75 -1.01
CA ASN A 189 1.06 -5.37 -1.00
C ASN A 189 0.69 -4.60 0.30
N ILE A 190 1.50 -4.77 1.36
CA ILE A 190 1.23 -4.21 2.72
C ILE A 190 0.96 -2.70 2.72
N PHE A 191 1.64 -1.94 1.89
CA PHE A 191 1.50 -0.49 1.85
C PHE A 191 0.46 0.00 0.83
N GLY A 192 -0.29 -0.93 0.21
CA GLY A 192 -1.36 -0.62 -0.74
C GLY A 192 -0.85 0.24 -1.90
N ASP A 193 -1.58 1.31 -2.22
CA ASP A 193 -1.29 2.15 -3.40
C ASP A 193 -0.09 3.09 -3.26
N LYS A 194 0.74 2.94 -2.20
CA LYS A 194 1.93 3.78 -2.04
C LYS A 194 2.93 3.54 -3.16
N LYS A 195 3.43 4.63 -3.72
CA LYS A 195 4.46 4.58 -4.75
C LYS A 195 5.79 4.09 -4.17
N PRO A 196 6.66 3.48 -4.98
CA PRO A 196 8.00 3.09 -4.55
C PRO A 196 8.80 4.25 -3.93
N SER A 197 8.69 5.46 -4.49
CA SER A 197 9.28 6.68 -3.93
C SER A 197 8.77 6.99 -2.52
N GLU A 198 7.47 6.89 -2.27
CA GLU A 198 6.89 7.12 -0.93
C GLU A 198 7.38 6.07 0.09
N LEU A 199 7.62 4.83 -0.35
CA LEU A 199 8.18 3.78 0.49
C LEU A 199 9.65 4.04 0.82
N ARG A 200 10.43 4.52 -0.16
CA ARG A 200 11.81 4.94 0.03
C ARG A 200 11.91 6.14 0.99
N ASP A 201 11.03 7.12 0.85
CA ASP A 201 10.97 8.26 1.76
C ASP A 201 10.61 7.82 3.19
N LEU A 202 9.70 6.85 3.32
CA LEU A 202 9.37 6.25 4.60
C LEU A 202 10.58 5.52 5.21
N GLU A 203 11.30 4.71 4.42
CA GLU A 203 12.52 4.03 4.87
C GLU A 203 13.56 5.02 5.40
N ILE A 204 13.89 6.06 4.62
CA ILE A 204 14.83 7.12 5.02
C ILE A 204 14.37 7.79 6.31
N LYS A 205 13.06 8.03 6.46
CA LYS A 205 12.48 8.63 7.67
C LYS A 205 12.63 7.71 8.89
N LEU A 206 12.37 6.40 8.75
CA LEU A 206 12.52 5.44 9.83
C LEU A 206 13.98 5.28 10.27
N GLU A 207 14.94 5.32 9.33
CA GLU A 207 16.38 5.31 9.67
C GLU A 207 16.81 6.56 10.45
N LYS A 208 16.26 7.73 10.10
CA LYS A 208 16.45 8.96 10.89
C LYS A 208 15.88 8.82 12.29
N PHE A 209 14.70 8.22 12.43
CA PHE A 209 14.12 7.95 13.76
C PHE A 209 14.99 7.01 14.58
N LYS A 210 15.49 5.93 13.99
CA LYS A 210 16.41 4.99 14.63
C LYS A 210 17.65 5.71 15.17
N SER A 211 18.24 6.57 14.34
CA SER A 211 19.42 7.36 14.70
C SER A 211 19.14 8.36 15.83
N SER A 212 18.02 9.09 15.76
CA SER A 212 17.62 10.06 16.79
C SER A 212 17.29 9.39 18.13
N LEU A 213 16.55 8.27 18.10
CA LEU A 213 16.24 7.50 19.30
C LEU A 213 17.50 6.93 19.95
N GLY A 214 18.47 6.46 19.17
CA GLY A 214 19.77 6.03 19.69
C GLY A 214 20.45 7.12 20.53
N LYS A 215 20.53 8.35 19.98
CA LYS A 215 21.08 9.50 20.71
C LYS A 215 20.29 9.85 21.96
N MET A 216 18.95 9.85 21.89
CA MET A 216 18.10 10.10 23.06
C MET A 216 18.30 9.05 24.17
N GLY A 217 18.60 7.81 23.79
CA GLY A 217 18.97 6.73 24.71
C GLY A 217 20.33 6.96 25.37
N GLU A 218 21.35 7.29 24.58
CA GLU A 218 22.70 7.64 25.08
C GLU A 218 22.67 8.84 26.05
N GLU A 219 21.83 9.83 25.76
CA GLU A 219 21.60 11.02 26.60
C GLU A 219 20.73 10.74 27.83
N GLY A 220 20.21 9.52 28.01
CA GLY A 220 19.36 9.15 29.15
C GLY A 220 17.97 9.81 29.16
N LYS A 221 17.53 10.37 28.02
CA LYS A 221 16.21 11.03 27.87
C LYS A 221 15.06 10.05 27.70
N VAL A 222 15.37 8.78 27.43
CA VAL A 222 14.41 7.71 27.18
C VAL A 222 14.86 6.48 27.96
N THR A 223 13.93 5.78 28.58
CA THR A 223 14.27 4.52 29.26
C THR A 223 14.75 3.47 28.28
N GLN A 224 15.66 2.59 28.73
CA GLN A 224 16.16 1.49 27.92
C GLN A 224 15.04 0.54 27.47
N GLU A 225 14.00 0.36 28.29
CA GLU A 225 12.83 -0.46 27.95
C GLU A 225 12.09 0.11 26.74
N THR A 226 11.75 1.41 26.78
CA THR A 226 11.10 2.11 25.66
C THR A 226 11.98 2.06 24.41
N LEU A 227 13.29 2.33 24.56
CA LEU A 227 14.23 2.32 23.45
C LEU A 227 14.27 0.95 22.78
N ASN A 228 14.47 -0.13 23.53
CA ASN A 228 14.56 -1.49 22.99
C ASN A 228 13.27 -1.88 22.26
N PHE A 229 12.11 -1.62 22.86
CA PHE A 229 10.83 -1.98 22.28
C PHE A 229 10.58 -1.27 20.94
N VAL A 230 10.86 0.03 20.88
CA VAL A 230 10.64 0.83 19.66
C VAL A 230 11.68 0.50 18.60
N MET A 231 12.94 0.31 18.97
CA MET A 231 14.01 -0.06 18.04
C MET A 231 13.74 -1.41 17.36
N GLU A 232 13.31 -2.42 18.12
CA GLU A 232 12.96 -3.73 17.57
C GLU A 232 11.79 -3.63 16.57
N ASP A 233 10.78 -2.82 16.90
CA ASP A 233 9.62 -2.60 16.03
C ASP A 233 9.96 -1.80 14.75
N LEU A 234 10.85 -0.81 14.87
CA LEU A 234 11.40 -0.08 13.72
C LEU A 234 12.19 -1.01 12.80
N GLU A 235 13.04 -1.87 13.36
CA GLU A 235 13.81 -2.84 12.59
C GLU A 235 12.92 -3.83 11.84
N LYS A 236 11.83 -4.29 12.45
CA LYS A 236 10.84 -5.14 11.75
C LYS A 236 10.23 -4.40 10.56
N THR A 237 9.89 -3.13 10.72
CA THR A 237 9.30 -2.32 9.64
C THR A 237 10.33 -2.03 8.53
N LEU A 238 11.57 -1.73 8.90
CA LEU A 238 12.67 -1.51 7.95
C LEU A 238 12.99 -2.77 7.14
N LYS A 239 13.08 -3.95 7.79
CA LYS A 239 13.26 -5.23 7.09
C LYS A 239 12.14 -5.52 6.08
N LEU A 240 10.90 -5.16 6.44
CA LEU A 240 9.79 -5.28 5.52
C LEU A 240 9.96 -4.36 4.31
N LEU A 241 10.27 -3.08 4.52
CA LEU A 241 10.51 -2.13 3.42
C LEU A 241 11.67 -2.57 2.54
N ASP A 242 12.76 -3.06 3.13
CA ASP A 242 13.91 -3.58 2.39
C ASP A 242 13.52 -4.75 1.49
N SER A 243 12.74 -5.71 2.01
CA SER A 243 12.24 -6.83 1.20
C SER A 243 11.35 -6.39 0.03
N LEU A 244 10.54 -5.35 0.21
CA LEU A 244 9.66 -4.81 -0.83
C LEU A 244 10.41 -4.00 -1.89
N LEU A 245 11.52 -3.36 -1.50
CA LEU A 245 12.32 -2.49 -2.35
C LEU A 245 13.57 -3.15 -2.91
N LYS A 246 13.89 -4.38 -2.50
CA LYS A 246 15.13 -5.09 -2.85
C LYS A 246 15.44 -5.05 -4.35
N ASP A 247 14.52 -5.54 -5.18
CA ASP A 247 14.72 -5.61 -6.64
C ASP A 247 14.94 -4.22 -7.27
N ARG A 248 14.27 -3.20 -6.73
CA ARG A 248 14.41 -1.81 -7.19
C ARG A 248 15.75 -1.23 -6.81
N LYS A 249 16.18 -1.42 -5.56
CA LYS A 249 17.50 -1.01 -5.06
C LYS A 249 18.62 -1.68 -5.84
N GLU A 250 18.51 -2.98 -6.09
CA GLU A 250 19.49 -3.72 -6.90
C GLU A 250 19.55 -3.20 -8.35
N ARG A 251 18.40 -2.86 -8.94
CA ARG A 251 18.36 -2.28 -10.28
C ARG A 251 18.97 -0.88 -10.32
N GLU A 252 18.65 -0.02 -9.36
CA GLU A 252 19.27 1.31 -9.25
C GLU A 252 20.78 1.21 -9.07
N MET A 253 21.26 0.29 -8.23
CA MET A 253 22.68 0.06 -8.00
C MET A 253 23.42 -0.27 -9.30
N ARG A 254 22.89 -1.20 -10.11
CA ARG A 254 23.46 -1.54 -11.43
C ARG A 254 23.55 -0.34 -12.37
N ILE A 255 22.53 0.52 -12.40
CA ILE A 255 22.54 1.71 -13.26
C ILE A 255 23.52 2.76 -12.73
N ARG A 256 23.67 2.89 -11.41
CA ARG A 256 24.69 3.76 -10.78
C ARG A 256 26.11 3.30 -11.09
N GLU A 257 26.38 2.00 -11.09
CA GLU A 257 27.66 1.44 -11.54
C GLU A 257 27.94 1.75 -13.02
N GLN A 258 26.90 1.69 -13.88
CA GLN A 258 27.00 2.10 -15.28
C GLN A 258 27.30 3.60 -15.41
N LEU A 259 26.69 4.45 -14.58
CA LEU A 259 26.99 5.89 -14.53
C LEU A 259 28.43 6.16 -14.09
N GLU A 260 28.94 5.44 -13.10
CA GLU A 260 30.32 5.56 -12.64
C GLU A 260 31.32 5.13 -13.73
N THR A 261 31.03 4.01 -14.40
CA THR A 261 31.80 3.54 -15.55
C THR A 261 31.79 4.59 -16.67
N LEU A 262 30.61 5.14 -17.00
CA LEU A 262 30.45 6.19 -18.00
C LEU A 262 31.26 7.44 -17.66
N GLN A 263 31.22 7.88 -16.40
CA GLN A 263 31.99 9.02 -15.89
C GLN A 263 33.50 8.77 -16.00
N THR A 264 33.95 7.55 -15.71
CA THR A 264 35.37 7.17 -15.82
C THR A 264 35.84 7.19 -17.26
N ARG A 265 35.07 6.62 -18.20
CA ARG A 265 35.40 6.65 -19.65
C ARG A 265 35.45 8.06 -20.22
N TYR A 266 34.55 8.94 -19.79
CA TYR A 266 34.62 10.36 -20.14
C TYR A 266 35.89 11.04 -19.60
N LYS A 267 36.28 10.79 -18.35
CA LYS A 267 37.53 11.31 -17.77
C LYS A 267 38.78 10.82 -18.49
N LEU A 268 38.73 9.62 -19.08
CA LEU A 268 39.78 9.05 -19.92
C LEU A 268 39.73 9.58 -21.38
N SER A 269 38.84 10.52 -21.68
CA SER A 269 38.62 11.08 -23.03
C SER A 269 38.21 10.04 -24.08
N GLU A 270 37.65 8.89 -23.66
CA GLU A 270 37.13 7.86 -24.57
C GLU A 270 35.78 8.22 -25.19
N LEU A 271 35.13 9.28 -24.68
CA LEU A 271 33.80 9.72 -25.07
C LEU A 271 33.79 11.23 -25.31
N SER A 272 32.99 11.68 -26.27
CA SER A 272 32.72 13.11 -26.41
C SER A 272 31.83 13.62 -25.27
N ILE A 273 31.86 14.92 -25.00
CA ILE A 273 30.96 15.55 -24.01
C ILE A 273 29.48 15.33 -24.38
N GLU A 274 29.16 15.34 -25.67
CA GLU A 274 27.79 15.14 -26.16
C GLU A 274 27.31 13.71 -25.91
N GLU A 275 28.15 12.70 -26.17
CA GLU A 275 27.85 11.30 -25.91
C GLU A 275 27.72 10.99 -24.42
N TYR A 276 28.59 11.58 -23.61
CA TYR A 276 28.54 11.50 -22.16
C TYR A 276 27.24 12.07 -21.61
N GLU A 277 26.90 13.32 -21.95
CA GLU A 277 25.69 13.98 -21.45
C GLU A 277 24.40 13.35 -21.97
N ARG A 278 24.40 12.76 -23.18
CA ARG A 278 23.27 11.98 -23.68
C ARG A 278 23.07 10.70 -22.85
N ARG A 279 24.08 9.85 -22.72
CA ARG A 279 23.99 8.58 -21.98
C ARG A 279 23.73 8.79 -20.49
N LYS A 280 24.32 9.82 -19.90
CA LYS A 280 24.05 10.21 -18.50
C LYS A 280 22.59 10.54 -18.29
N ARG A 281 21.96 11.30 -19.20
CA ARG A 281 20.52 11.61 -19.14
C ARG A 281 19.66 10.37 -19.29
N GLU A 282 20.01 9.45 -20.20
CA GLU A 282 19.29 8.18 -20.39
C GLU A 282 19.33 7.32 -19.13
N LEU A 283 20.52 7.11 -18.55
CA LEU A 283 20.68 6.34 -17.31
C LEU A 283 19.99 7.03 -16.11
N GLN A 284 20.05 8.36 -16.03
CA GLN A 284 19.34 9.10 -14.98
C GLN A 284 17.82 8.97 -15.12
N ALA A 285 17.28 9.05 -16.34
CA ALA A 285 15.86 8.84 -16.58
C ALA A 285 15.43 7.39 -16.23
N GLU A 286 16.30 6.40 -16.43
CA GLU A 286 16.02 5.03 -16.01
C GLU A 286 16.00 4.89 -14.48
N ILE A 287 16.89 5.57 -13.75
CA ILE A 287 16.84 5.65 -12.28
C ILE A 287 15.53 6.28 -11.81
N ASP A 288 15.13 7.39 -12.42
CA ASP A 288 13.90 8.10 -12.02
C ASP A 288 12.67 7.19 -12.21
N LYS A 289 12.62 6.46 -13.33
CA LYS A 289 11.55 5.48 -13.64
C LYS A 289 11.48 4.30 -12.66
N ILE A 290 12.57 3.95 -11.96
CA ILE A 290 12.53 2.90 -10.93
C ILE A 290 11.69 3.32 -9.72
N TRP A 291 11.59 4.63 -9.47
CA TRP A 291 10.96 5.19 -8.27
C TRP A 291 9.62 5.88 -8.52
N GLU A 292 9.19 5.99 -9.78
CA GLU A 292 7.83 6.37 -10.19
C GLU A 292 6.77 5.32 -9.80
#